data_AF-A0A7C1HLB4-F1
#
_entry.id   AF-A0A7C1HLB4-F1
#
_cell.length_a   1.000
_cell.length_b   1.000
_cell.length_c   1.000
_cell.angle_alpha   90.00
_cell.angle_beta   90.00
_cell.angle_gamma   90.00
#
_symmetry.space_group_name_H-M   'P 1'
#
loop_
_entity.id
_entity.type
_entity.pdbx_description
1 polymer ?
#
loop_
_entity_poly.entity_id
_entity_poly.type
_entity_poly.pdbx_seq_one_letter_code
_entity_poly.pdbx_strand_id
1 'polypeptide(L)'
;MSIFGTVKVQRGKYKIKGDFHHITPNMPIRHADEEWRLVGVTNPREMIYIHTYGGEAVFFANLKNGKIFGSRCDNPDCEFPGTLYLPYRIHCPDCLFRATPVDLTSTCKKTAVIHTFMVCERSGAFNTLDTPIRFI
;
A
#
# COMPACT_ATOMS: atom_id res chain seq x y z
N MET A 1 19.73 12.84 -20.48
CA MET A 1 19.46 11.67 -19.61
C MET A 1 18.18 11.96 -18.85
N SER A 2 17.18 11.07 -18.93
CA SER A 2 15.99 11.15 -18.08
C SER A 2 16.42 11.08 -16.61
N ILE A 3 15.78 11.89 -15.76
CA ILE A 3 15.93 11.79 -14.30
C ILE A 3 14.63 11.20 -13.78
N PHE A 4 14.71 10.10 -13.02
CA PHE A 4 13.54 9.51 -12.39
C PHE A 4 12.76 10.55 -11.57
N GLY A 5 11.44 10.56 -11.76
CA GLY A 5 10.51 11.37 -11.01
C GLY A 5 10.62 11.15 -9.51
N THR A 6 10.83 12.23 -8.76
CA THR A 6 10.85 12.24 -7.29
C THR A 6 10.05 13.42 -6.75
N VAL A 7 9.52 13.28 -5.54
CA VAL A 7 8.76 14.32 -4.85
C VAL A 7 9.33 14.54 -3.45
N LYS A 8 9.43 15.80 -3.04
CA LYS A 8 9.68 16.21 -1.64
C LYS A 8 8.53 17.08 -1.15
N VAL A 9 8.26 17.08 0.15
CA VAL A 9 7.33 18.02 0.78
C VAL A 9 8.12 19.17 1.40
N GLN A 10 7.79 20.40 1.02
CA GLN A 10 8.41 21.61 1.59
C GLN A 10 7.34 22.68 1.78
N ARG A 11 7.23 23.21 3.01
CA ARG A 11 6.21 24.22 3.38
C ARG A 11 4.78 23.80 2.99
N GLY A 12 4.43 22.54 3.27
CA GLY A 12 3.10 21.98 2.98
C GLY A 12 2.79 21.75 1.49
N LYS A 13 3.79 21.84 0.60
CA LYS A 13 3.60 21.67 -0.85
C LYS A 13 4.53 20.60 -1.41
N TYR A 14 4.06 19.87 -2.42
CA TYR A 14 4.91 18.98 -3.21
C TYR A 14 5.90 19.78 -4.06
N LYS A 15 7.14 19.32 -4.08
CA LYS A 15 8.25 19.80 -4.90
C LYS A 15 8.69 18.62 -5.76
N ILE A 16 8.24 18.65 -7.01
CA ILE A 16 8.43 17.59 -7.99
C ILE A 16 9.74 17.86 -8.75
N LYS A 17 10.51 16.81 -9.04
CA LYS A 17 11.72 16.86 -9.86
C LYS A 17 11.81 15.61 -10.72
N GLY A 18 12.28 15.75 -11.96
CA GLY A 18 12.44 14.65 -12.90
C GLY A 18 11.17 14.34 -13.67
N ASP A 19 11.23 13.30 -14.47
CA ASP A 19 10.18 12.89 -15.39
C ASP A 19 9.30 11.83 -14.74
N PHE A 20 7.98 12.02 -14.79
CA PHE A 20 6.99 11.08 -14.22
C PHE A 20 6.35 10.17 -15.26
N HIS A 21 6.71 10.36 -16.52
CA HIS A 21 6.28 9.52 -17.62
C HIS A 21 7.36 9.55 -18.71
N HIS A 22 7.50 8.43 -19.41
CA HIS A 22 8.35 8.34 -20.59
C HIS A 22 7.48 7.95 -21.78
N ILE A 23 7.41 8.85 -22.75
CA ILE A 23 6.74 8.56 -24.02
C ILE A 23 7.75 7.80 -24.88
N THR A 24 7.45 6.53 -25.10
CA THR A 24 8.22 5.69 -26.00
C THR A 24 7.36 5.40 -27.22
N PRO A 25 7.90 5.48 -28.45
CA PRO A 25 7.16 5.11 -29.63
C PRO A 25 6.62 3.68 -29.51
N ASN A 26 5.38 3.52 -29.94
CA ASN A 26 4.75 2.23 -30.15
C ASN A 26 5.62 1.37 -31.08
N MET A 27 5.89 0.12 -30.70
CA MET A 27 6.65 -0.81 -31.55
C MET A 27 5.69 -1.78 -32.25
N PRO A 28 5.82 -2.00 -33.57
CA PRO A 28 4.97 -2.96 -34.27
C PRO A 28 5.26 -4.39 -33.79
N ILE A 29 4.20 -5.17 -33.62
CA ILE A 29 4.28 -6.63 -33.46
C ILE A 29 4.15 -7.21 -34.87
N ARG A 30 5.12 -8.03 -35.27
CA ARG A 30 5.17 -8.66 -36.59
C ARG A 30 5.20 -10.18 -36.45
N HIS A 31 4.45 -10.86 -37.31
CA HIS A 31 4.39 -12.32 -37.32
C HIS A 31 5.58 -12.91 -38.06
N ALA A 32 6.55 -13.49 -37.34
CA ALA A 32 7.80 -13.96 -37.93
C ALA A 32 7.59 -15.08 -38.97
N ASP A 33 6.59 -15.94 -38.76
CA ASP A 33 6.29 -17.07 -39.65
C ASP A 33 5.29 -16.73 -40.77
N GLU A 34 4.76 -15.50 -40.81
CA GLU A 34 3.78 -15.05 -41.82
C GLU A 34 4.26 -13.75 -42.46
N GLU A 35 5.40 -13.83 -43.16
CA GLU A 35 5.98 -12.75 -43.98
C GLU A 35 6.11 -11.41 -43.24
N TRP A 36 6.35 -11.45 -41.92
CA TRP A 36 6.48 -10.25 -41.07
C TRP A 36 5.29 -9.29 -41.16
N ARG A 37 4.10 -9.78 -41.51
CA ARG A 37 2.90 -8.95 -41.57
C ARG A 37 2.63 -8.29 -40.22
N LEU A 38 2.08 -7.08 -40.26
CA LEU A 38 1.70 -6.34 -39.05
C LEU A 38 0.53 -7.06 -38.38
N VAL A 39 0.68 -7.41 -37.10
CA VAL A 39 -0.37 -8.09 -36.31
C VAL A 39 -0.75 -7.37 -35.03
N GLY A 40 -0.02 -6.31 -34.66
CA GLY A 40 -0.34 -5.52 -33.49
C GLY A 40 0.71 -4.48 -33.19
N VAL A 41 0.62 -3.91 -31.99
CA VAL A 41 1.51 -2.87 -31.49
C VAL A 41 1.78 -3.09 -30.01
N THR A 42 3.04 -3.06 -29.61
CA THR A 42 3.49 -2.97 -28.23
C THR A 42 3.44 -1.49 -27.80
N ASN A 43 2.65 -1.19 -26.76
CA ASN A 43 2.53 0.14 -26.18
C ASN A 43 3.15 0.16 -24.76
N PRO A 44 4.44 0.55 -24.62
CA PRO A 44 5.08 0.69 -23.33
C PRO A 44 4.45 1.84 -22.52
N ARG A 45 3.81 1.52 -21.40
CA ARG A 45 3.26 2.51 -20.46
C ARG A 45 4.20 2.69 -19.27
N GLU A 46 5.16 3.59 -19.40
CA GLU A 46 6.08 3.94 -18.32
C GLU A 46 5.57 5.17 -17.57
N MET A 47 5.03 4.97 -16.36
CA MET A 47 4.57 6.03 -15.47
C MET A 47 5.10 5.82 -14.05
N ILE A 48 5.48 6.92 -13.41
CA ILE A 48 5.81 7.00 -11.99
C ILE A 48 4.61 7.62 -11.27
N TYR A 49 4.12 6.96 -10.22
CA TYR A 49 2.98 7.44 -9.44
C TYR A 49 3.43 8.07 -8.12
N ILE A 50 2.73 9.13 -7.72
CA ILE A 50 2.89 9.72 -6.39
C ILE A 50 1.86 9.05 -5.47
N HIS A 51 2.33 8.13 -4.63
CA HIS A 51 1.51 7.51 -3.59
C HIS A 51 1.74 8.20 -2.25
N THR A 52 0.66 8.57 -1.57
CA THR A 52 0.69 9.17 -0.23
C THR A 52 0.04 8.23 0.76
N TYR A 53 0.71 8.02 1.90
CA TYR A 53 0.11 7.35 3.06
C TYR A 53 -0.77 8.31 3.90
N GLY A 54 -0.87 9.58 3.50
CA GLY A 54 -1.58 10.59 4.27
C GLY A 54 -1.10 10.66 5.72
N GLY A 55 -2.04 10.74 6.66
CA GLY A 55 -1.73 10.67 8.09
C GLY A 55 -1.37 9.28 8.61
N GLU A 56 -1.56 8.22 7.81
CA GLU A 56 -1.24 6.83 8.20
C GLU A 56 0.26 6.51 8.09
N ALA A 57 1.07 7.45 7.61
CA ALA A 57 2.52 7.28 7.49
C ALA A 57 3.18 6.81 8.80
N VAL A 58 2.64 7.18 9.96
CA VAL A 58 3.12 6.73 11.28
C VAL A 58 3.09 5.20 11.40
N PHE A 59 2.07 4.53 10.88
CA PHE A 59 1.96 3.07 10.91
C PHE A 59 3.03 2.43 10.04
N PHE A 60 3.02 2.75 8.73
CA PHE A 60 3.93 2.14 7.76
C PHE A 60 5.41 2.43 8.04
N ALA A 61 5.73 3.64 8.49
CA ALA A 61 7.11 4.02 8.84
C ALA A 61 7.65 3.23 10.05
N ASN A 62 6.77 2.73 10.92
CA ASN A 62 7.13 1.93 12.09
C ASN A 62 7.11 0.43 11.83
N LEU A 63 6.28 -0.07 10.90
CA LEU A 63 6.26 -1.49 10.52
C LEU A 63 7.65 -2.00 10.12
N LYS A 64 8.39 -1.23 9.32
CA LYS A 64 9.77 -1.57 8.91
C LYS A 64 10.76 -1.66 10.09
N ASN A 65 10.42 -1.04 11.23
CA ASN A 65 11.23 -1.07 12.46
C ASN A 65 10.76 -2.16 13.42
N GLY A 66 9.88 -3.08 12.99
CA GLY A 66 9.32 -4.13 13.84
C GLY A 66 8.37 -3.61 14.92
N LYS A 67 7.78 -2.43 14.72
CA LYS A 67 6.83 -1.80 15.64
C LYS A 67 5.43 -1.77 15.04
N ILE A 68 4.42 -2.05 15.87
CA ILE A 68 3.00 -2.04 15.51
C ILE A 68 2.35 -0.83 16.16
N PHE A 69 2.10 0.21 15.38
CA PHE A 69 1.40 1.41 15.86
C PHE A 69 -0.10 1.33 15.54
N GLY A 70 -0.93 1.55 16.54
CA GLY A 70 -2.36 1.84 16.36
C GLY A 70 -2.65 3.30 16.68
N SER A 71 -3.93 3.63 16.82
CA SER A 71 -4.36 4.92 17.36
C SER A 71 -5.46 4.76 18.41
N ARG A 72 -5.64 5.75 19.27
CA ARG A 72 -6.64 5.76 20.34
C ARG A 72 -7.52 7.00 20.26
N CYS A 73 -8.82 6.85 20.48
CA CYS A 73 -9.70 8.00 20.67
C CYS A 73 -9.55 8.54 22.11
N ASP A 74 -8.99 9.74 22.26
CA ASP A 74 -8.83 10.41 23.56
C ASP A 74 -9.89 11.50 23.82
N ASN A 75 -10.92 11.59 22.97
CA ASN A 75 -12.02 12.53 23.18
C ASN A 75 -12.92 12.06 24.33
N PRO A 76 -13.05 12.80 25.45
CA PRO A 76 -13.93 12.43 26.55
C PRO A 76 -15.41 12.47 26.18
N ASP A 77 -15.78 13.24 25.15
CA ASP A 77 -17.17 13.36 24.67
C ASP A 77 -17.52 12.30 23.60
N CYS A 78 -16.61 11.36 23.32
CA CYS A 78 -16.89 10.23 22.44
C CYS A 78 -17.83 9.24 23.13
N GLU A 79 -18.70 8.56 22.37
CA GLU A 79 -19.49 7.43 22.89
C GLU A 79 -18.59 6.29 23.40
N PHE A 80 -17.45 6.07 22.72
CA PHE A 80 -16.46 5.06 23.07
C PHE A 80 -15.07 5.69 23.31
N PRO A 81 -14.87 6.38 24.44
CA PRO A 81 -13.59 6.97 24.76
C PRO A 81 -12.57 5.86 25.08
N GLY A 82 -11.33 6.03 24.63
CA GLY A 82 -10.24 5.07 24.85
C GLY A 82 -10.19 3.92 23.84
N THR A 83 -11.11 3.84 22.87
CA THR A 83 -11.07 2.81 21.82
C THR A 83 -9.76 2.86 21.06
N LEU A 84 -9.14 1.68 20.92
CA LEU A 84 -7.92 1.45 20.16
C LEU A 84 -8.25 0.93 18.76
N TYR A 85 -7.60 1.50 17.75
CA TYR A 85 -7.74 1.13 16.35
C TYR A 85 -6.43 0.55 15.81
N LEU A 86 -6.54 -0.65 15.22
CA LEU A 86 -5.49 -1.30 14.45
C LEU A 86 -6.16 -1.91 13.19
N PRO A 87 -5.79 -1.52 11.96
CA PRO A 87 -4.71 -0.59 11.60
C PRO A 87 -4.94 0.84 12.08
N TYR A 88 -3.86 1.63 12.13
CA TYR A 88 -3.87 3.04 12.53
C TYR A 88 -4.95 3.84 11.79
N ARG A 89 -5.71 4.65 12.53
CA ARG A 89 -6.68 5.60 11.95
C ARG A 89 -6.33 7.02 12.38
N ILE A 90 -6.44 7.98 11.46
CA ILE A 90 -6.16 9.40 11.73
C ILE A 90 -7.25 10.00 12.63
N HIS A 91 -8.51 9.60 12.43
CA HIS A 91 -9.67 10.10 13.17
C HIS A 91 -10.49 8.92 13.71
N CYS A 92 -11.13 9.13 14.86
CA CYS A 92 -12.11 8.21 15.43
C CYS A 92 -13.33 8.13 14.48
N PRO A 93 -13.80 6.94 14.07
CA PRO A 93 -15.00 6.81 13.24
C PRO A 93 -16.27 7.29 13.94
N ASP A 94 -16.32 7.25 15.28
CA ASP A 94 -17.55 7.56 16.03
C ASP A 94 -17.74 9.06 16.24
N CYS A 95 -16.66 9.78 16.57
CA CYS A 95 -16.73 11.22 16.91
C CYS A 95 -15.90 12.13 16.01
N LEU A 96 -15.20 11.58 15.00
CA LEU A 96 -14.30 12.30 14.07
C LEU A 96 -13.14 13.05 14.74
N PHE A 97 -12.96 12.93 16.05
CA PHE A 97 -11.82 13.50 16.75
C PHE A 97 -10.52 12.87 16.25
N ARG A 98 -9.46 13.68 16.15
CA ARG A 98 -8.15 13.20 15.72
C ARG A 98 -7.57 12.23 16.75
N ALA A 99 -7.30 11.00 16.32
CA ALA A 99 -6.84 9.95 17.21
C ALA A 99 -5.35 10.10 17.56
N THR A 100 -4.98 9.69 18.77
CA THR A 100 -3.61 9.72 19.28
C THR A 100 -2.85 8.47 18.85
N PRO A 101 -1.65 8.56 18.26
CA PRO A 101 -0.83 7.38 17.96
C PRO A 101 -0.41 6.63 19.23
N VAL A 102 -0.48 5.30 19.20
CA VAL A 102 -0.08 4.44 20.33
C VAL A 102 0.77 3.27 19.82
N ASP A 103 1.90 3.00 20.49
CA ASP A 103 2.71 1.81 20.23
C ASP A 103 2.05 0.59 20.90
N LEU A 104 1.54 -0.33 20.09
CA LEU A 104 0.86 -1.56 20.52
C LEU A 104 1.76 -2.80 20.42
N THR A 105 3.06 -2.62 20.12
CA THR A 105 3.98 -3.71 19.80
C THR A 105 4.03 -4.76 20.91
N SER A 106 4.17 -4.35 22.16
CA SER A 106 4.27 -5.27 23.30
C SER A 106 2.95 -6.01 23.53
N THR A 107 1.81 -5.34 23.40
CA THR A 107 0.47 -5.93 23.49
C THR A 107 0.28 -6.98 22.40
N CYS A 108 0.46 -6.60 21.13
CA CYS A 108 0.32 -7.53 20.01
C CYS A 108 1.24 -8.75 20.15
N LYS A 109 2.51 -8.57 20.56
CA LYS A 109 3.44 -9.69 20.79
C LYS A 109 2.97 -10.66 21.88
N LYS A 110 2.27 -10.16 22.91
CA LYS A 110 1.84 -10.96 24.05
C LYS A 110 0.47 -11.59 23.87
N THR A 111 -0.42 -10.93 23.13
CA THR A 111 -1.86 -11.27 23.13
C THR A 111 -2.44 -11.57 21.75
N ALA A 112 -1.70 -11.40 20.65
CA ALA A 112 -2.23 -11.70 19.33
C ALA A 112 -2.53 -13.19 19.20
N VAL A 113 -3.76 -13.49 18.75
CA VAL A 113 -4.24 -14.84 18.48
C VAL A 113 -4.87 -14.88 17.11
N ILE A 114 -4.76 -16.02 16.43
CA ILE A 114 -5.43 -16.25 15.16
C ILE A 114 -6.92 -16.42 15.46
N HIS A 115 -7.74 -15.46 15.05
CA HIS A 115 -9.19 -15.56 15.21
C HIS A 115 -9.79 -16.58 14.23
N THR A 116 -9.38 -16.51 12.97
CA THR A 116 -9.71 -17.45 11.91
C THR A 116 -8.63 -17.38 10.84
N PHE A 117 -8.52 -18.41 10.01
CA PHE A 117 -7.64 -18.41 8.85
C PHE A 117 -8.26 -19.26 7.76
N MET A 118 -7.79 -19.06 6.53
CA MET A 118 -8.12 -19.95 5.42
C MET A 118 -6.83 -20.51 4.81
N VAL A 119 -6.95 -21.68 4.19
CA VAL A 119 -5.87 -22.31 3.45
C VAL A 119 -6.16 -22.17 1.96
N CYS A 120 -5.24 -21.53 1.25
CA CYS A 120 -5.27 -21.42 -0.19
C CYS A 120 -4.38 -22.48 -0.80
N GLU A 121 -5.00 -23.51 -1.33
CA GLU A 121 -4.32 -24.57 -2.10
C GLU A 121 -4.22 -24.19 -3.59
N ARG A 122 -5.03 -23.22 -4.03
CA ARG A 122 -5.12 -22.78 -5.42
C ARG A 122 -5.07 -21.26 -5.50
N SER A 123 -3.97 -20.72 -6.03
CA SER A 123 -3.77 -19.27 -6.17
C SER A 123 -4.55 -18.65 -7.34
N GLY A 124 -5.27 -19.47 -8.12
CA GLY A 124 -6.11 -19.06 -9.23
C GLY A 124 -6.69 -20.27 -9.96
N ALA A 125 -7.45 -20.02 -11.03
CA ALA A 125 -7.95 -21.09 -11.88
C ALA A 125 -6.77 -21.90 -12.45
N PHE A 126 -6.81 -23.22 -12.25
CA PHE A 126 -5.82 -24.19 -12.73
C PHE A 126 -4.41 -24.10 -12.12
N ASN A 127 -4.19 -23.26 -11.11
CA ASN A 127 -2.90 -23.15 -10.42
C ASN A 127 -2.97 -23.76 -9.02
N THR A 128 -2.63 -25.03 -8.88
CA THR A 128 -2.34 -25.64 -7.58
C THR A 128 -0.95 -25.24 -7.08
N LEU A 129 -0.86 -24.89 -5.81
CA LEU A 129 0.41 -24.58 -5.15
C LEU A 129 1.03 -25.86 -4.59
N ASP A 130 2.34 -26.07 -4.81
CA ASP A 130 3.09 -27.18 -4.20
C ASP A 130 3.06 -27.13 -2.67
N THR A 131 2.94 -25.93 -2.11
CA THR A 131 2.75 -25.69 -0.67
C THR A 131 1.59 -24.72 -0.47
N PRO A 132 0.48 -25.16 0.14
CA PRO A 132 -0.64 -24.29 0.43
C PRO A 132 -0.27 -23.10 1.33
N ILE A 133 -0.90 -21.95 1.09
CA ILE A 133 -0.66 -20.71 1.86
C ILE A 133 -1.75 -20.54 2.91
N ARG A 134 -1.36 -20.28 4.15
CA ARG A 134 -2.29 -19.86 5.21
C ARG A 134 -2.43 -18.34 5.18
N PHE A 135 -3.65 -17.87 4.97
CA PHE A 135 -4.00 -16.46 5.12
C PHE A 135 -4.44 -16.24 6.57
N ILE A 136 -3.54 -15.61 7.34
CA ILE A 136 -3.64 -15.35 8.79
C ILE A 136 -3.74 -13.84 9.01
#